data_AF-A0A7Y2BXX2-F1
#
_entry.id   AF-A0A7Y2BXX2-F1
#
_cell.length_a   1.000
_cell.length_b   1.000
_cell.length_c   1.000
_cell.angle_alpha   90.00
_cell.angle_beta   90.00
_cell.angle_gamma   90.00
#
_symmetry.space_group_name_H-M   'P 1'
#
loop_
_entity.id
_entity.type
_entity.pdbx_description
1 polymer ?
#
loop_
_entity_poly.entity_id
_entity_poly.type
_entity_poly.pdbx_seq_one_letter_code
_entity_poly.pdbx_strand_id
1 'polypeptide(L)'
;MRLSFILIFGLLLSHLSCDVTSHKKLSVKNKNGCTPGALLGTQYTSFDDLKKVLIIEYTKGIFPKVAVSHSCQGHSIRSVLHSGVTEKDFEKARDGGIQNKLMLALRSPYFVLRRDDIKRSYIMSRRMGKQFGEGDISFYDLALAFKNHIDPSAEQLYADKDFSEKGFTNTFNHIIAQVFITAIYTERLGDYIADAHERARIPELITGEFTEDQVADLGNGPLDNYVDLVNNEWGQEIGKQLDAKYKICRHTAWTDTLMSEFLNDIQSHCSWSFGIYIAPFHPEDKIVRKFAHKLNRIHQDFNTISL
;
A
#
# COMPACT_ATOMS: atom_id res chain seq x y z
N MET A 1 -13.99 -56.73 -56.71
CA MET A 1 -14.92 -55.96 -57.58
C MET A 1 -15.96 -55.35 -56.65
N ARG A 2 -16.13 -54.04 -56.47
CA ARG A 2 -15.76 -52.80 -57.18
C ARG A 2 -15.58 -51.73 -56.08
N LEU A 3 -14.44 -51.04 -56.06
CA LEU A 3 -14.25 -49.65 -56.53
C LEU A 3 -15.12 -48.63 -55.77
N SER A 4 -14.51 -47.75 -54.96
CA SER A 4 -14.16 -46.35 -55.33
C SER A 4 -15.16 -45.39 -54.69
N PHE A 5 -14.90 -44.19 -54.17
CA PHE A 5 -13.82 -43.20 -54.35
C PHE A 5 -14.00 -42.10 -53.27
N ILE A 6 -12.91 -41.69 -52.63
CA ILE A 6 -12.42 -40.31 -52.32
C ILE A 6 -13.40 -39.15 -51.95
N LEU A 7 -12.94 -38.36 -50.94
CA LEU A 7 -13.09 -36.91 -50.65
C LEU A 7 -14.01 -36.54 -49.46
N ILE A 8 -13.68 -35.63 -48.52
CA ILE A 8 -12.47 -34.86 -48.15
C ILE A 8 -12.67 -34.31 -46.71
N PHE A 9 -11.57 -34.19 -45.96
CA PHE A 9 -11.24 -33.34 -44.81
C PHE A 9 -12.19 -33.15 -43.61
N GLY A 10 -11.59 -33.33 -42.42
CA GLY A 10 -11.91 -32.49 -41.26
C GLY A 10 -11.48 -33.06 -39.91
N LEU A 11 -10.28 -32.66 -39.47
CA LEU A 11 -9.91 -32.43 -38.06
C LEU A 11 -9.61 -33.62 -37.12
N LEU A 12 -8.60 -33.36 -36.28
CA LEU A 12 -8.08 -34.11 -35.13
C LEU A 12 -7.34 -35.42 -35.41
N LEU A 13 -6.02 -35.41 -35.20
CA LEU A 13 -5.44 -36.06 -34.03
C LEU A 13 -3.96 -35.68 -33.87
N SER A 14 -3.72 -35.11 -32.71
CA SER A 14 -2.45 -34.83 -32.04
C SER A 14 -1.57 -36.06 -31.92
N HIS A 15 -0.35 -35.99 -32.44
CA HIS A 15 0.86 -36.54 -31.81
C HIS A 15 2.07 -35.89 -32.46
N LEU A 16 2.65 -34.88 -31.81
CA LEU A 16 4.04 -34.51 -32.00
C LEU A 16 4.55 -33.86 -30.70
N SER A 17 5.53 -34.54 -30.12
CA SER A 17 6.55 -34.09 -29.19
C SER A 17 6.16 -33.22 -28.00
N CYS A 18 6.38 -33.80 -26.81
CA CYS A 18 6.99 -33.10 -25.70
C CYS A 18 8.20 -32.31 -26.22
N ASP A 19 8.04 -31.00 -26.33
CA ASP A 19 9.15 -30.10 -26.08
C ASP A 19 8.79 -29.37 -24.79
N VAL A 20 9.37 -29.83 -23.68
CA VAL A 20 9.39 -29.09 -22.43
C VAL A 20 10.28 -27.88 -22.71
N THR A 21 9.68 -26.85 -23.30
CA THR A 21 10.30 -25.53 -23.33
C THR A 21 10.50 -25.14 -21.88
N SER A 22 11.75 -25.20 -21.45
CA SER A 22 12.29 -24.52 -20.28
C SER A 22 11.58 -23.17 -20.14
N HIS A 23 10.62 -23.10 -19.21
CA HIS A 23 10.08 -21.84 -18.75
C HIS A 23 11.23 -21.15 -18.02
N LYS A 24 11.96 -20.36 -18.79
CA LYS A 24 12.91 -19.38 -18.30
C LYS A 24 12.17 -18.61 -17.21
N LYS A 25 12.65 -18.72 -15.97
CA LYS A 25 12.26 -17.87 -14.83
C LYS A 25 12.11 -16.44 -15.35
N LEU A 26 10.88 -15.99 -15.56
CA LEU A 26 10.60 -14.59 -15.79
C LEU A 26 10.74 -13.95 -14.41
N SER A 27 11.99 -13.74 -14.02
CA SER A 27 12.30 -12.71 -13.06
C SER A 27 11.70 -11.43 -13.64
N VAL A 28 10.73 -10.85 -12.95
CA VAL A 28 10.24 -9.49 -13.21
C VAL A 28 11.33 -8.48 -12.83
N LYS A 29 12.59 -8.76 -13.15
CA LYS A 29 13.59 -7.74 -13.40
C LYS A 29 13.35 -7.31 -14.84
N ASN A 30 12.60 -6.22 -14.98
CA ASN A 30 12.50 -5.50 -16.24
C ASN A 30 13.91 -5.37 -16.84
N LYS A 31 14.06 -5.53 -18.16
CA LYS A 31 15.38 -5.58 -18.85
C LYS A 31 16.29 -4.35 -18.57
N ASN A 32 15.76 -3.31 -17.93
CA ASN A 32 16.43 -2.07 -17.56
C ASN A 32 16.77 -1.95 -16.06
N GLY A 33 16.58 -3.00 -15.25
CA GLY A 33 17.00 -3.03 -13.84
C GLY A 33 16.17 -2.19 -12.87
N CYS A 34 14.97 -1.75 -13.26
CA CYS A 34 14.10 -0.89 -12.47
C CYS A 34 12.68 -1.49 -12.32
N THR A 35 12.10 -1.38 -11.13
CA THR A 35 10.74 -1.87 -10.79
C THR A 35 9.73 -0.73 -10.95
N PRO A 36 8.73 -0.85 -11.84
CA PRO A 36 7.72 0.20 -12.00
C PRO A 36 6.81 0.27 -10.77
N GLY A 37 6.45 1.49 -10.34
CA GLY A 37 5.47 1.70 -9.29
C GLY A 37 5.92 1.20 -7.92
N ALA A 38 4.98 0.56 -7.21
CA ALA A 38 5.17 0.09 -5.85
C ALA A 38 6.28 -0.97 -5.73
N LEU A 39 6.91 -1.02 -4.56
CA LEU A 39 8.02 -1.93 -4.24
C LEU A 39 7.55 -3.07 -3.34
N LEU A 40 8.05 -4.27 -3.63
CA LEU A 40 7.81 -5.45 -2.81
C LEU A 40 9.07 -5.76 -2.01
N GLY A 41 9.08 -5.42 -0.72
CA GLY A 41 10.29 -5.48 0.13
C GLY A 41 10.95 -6.85 0.17
N THR A 42 10.15 -7.92 0.11
CA THR A 42 10.63 -9.30 0.09
C THR A 42 11.46 -9.65 -1.14
N GLN A 43 11.44 -8.86 -2.22
CA GLN A 43 12.28 -9.10 -3.40
C GLN A 43 13.73 -8.63 -3.25
N TYR A 44 14.04 -7.84 -2.23
CA TYR A 44 15.39 -7.36 -1.97
C TYR A 44 16.11 -8.29 -1.00
N THR A 45 17.35 -8.64 -1.32
CA THR A 45 18.15 -9.56 -0.46
C THR A 45 19.03 -8.83 0.54
N SER A 46 19.16 -7.50 0.42
CA SER A 46 19.92 -6.66 1.34
C SER A 46 19.52 -5.19 1.19
N PHE A 47 19.86 -4.37 2.18
CA PHE A 47 19.64 -2.92 2.09
C PHE A 47 20.40 -2.28 0.92
N ASP A 48 21.59 -2.78 0.58
CA ASP A 48 22.34 -2.31 -0.58
C ASP A 48 21.70 -2.73 -1.90
N ASP A 49 20.92 -3.81 -1.94
CA ASP A 49 20.12 -4.15 -3.11
C ASP A 49 18.97 -3.15 -3.32
N LEU A 50 18.31 -2.72 -2.24
CA LEU A 50 17.29 -1.68 -2.29
C LEU A 50 17.86 -0.32 -2.77
N LYS A 51 19.06 0.06 -2.31
CA LYS A 51 19.73 1.30 -2.75
C LYS A 51 20.09 1.33 -4.25
N LYS A 52 19.99 0.22 -4.98
CA LYS A 52 20.15 0.22 -6.45
C LYS A 52 18.94 0.81 -7.16
N VAL A 53 17.78 0.78 -6.54
CA VAL A 53 16.53 1.33 -7.09
C VAL A 53 16.10 2.63 -6.39
N LEU A 54 16.62 2.90 -5.20
CA LEU A 54 16.34 4.11 -4.44
C LEU A 54 17.53 5.06 -4.39
N ILE A 55 17.23 6.35 -4.48
CA ILE A 55 18.18 7.42 -4.13
C ILE A 55 17.81 7.90 -2.73
N ILE A 56 18.72 7.74 -1.77
CA ILE A 56 18.54 8.13 -0.37
C ILE A 56 19.53 9.25 -0.03
N GLU A 57 19.00 10.43 0.26
CA GLU A 57 19.78 11.64 0.52
C GLU A 57 19.57 12.12 1.95
N TYR A 58 20.62 12.05 2.76
CA TYR A 58 20.59 12.52 4.15
C TYR A 58 21.05 13.97 4.23
N THR A 59 20.26 14.81 4.90
CA THR A 59 20.67 16.15 5.32
C THR A 59 20.96 16.13 6.81
N LYS A 60 22.23 16.30 7.18
CA LYS A 60 22.66 16.42 8.59
C LYS A 60 22.51 17.85 9.08
N GLY A 61 22.32 18.04 10.39
CA GLY A 61 22.27 19.35 11.02
C GLY A 61 21.26 19.43 12.16
N ILE A 62 20.88 20.66 12.53
CA ILE A 62 19.93 20.94 13.62
C ILE A 62 18.53 20.38 13.30
N PHE A 63 18.16 20.37 12.01
CA PHE A 63 16.90 19.80 11.51
C PHE A 63 17.22 18.69 10.52
N PRO A 64 17.58 17.49 11.01
CA PRO A 64 17.94 16.39 10.14
C PRO A 64 16.71 15.91 9.35
N LYS A 65 16.96 15.47 8.12
CA LYS A 65 15.95 14.92 7.23
C LYS A 65 16.56 13.90 6.27
N VAL A 66 15.75 12.97 5.80
CA VAL A 66 16.08 12.08 4.69
C VAL A 66 15.11 12.34 3.54
N ALA A 67 15.64 12.46 2.32
CA ALA A 67 14.85 12.44 1.11
C ALA A 67 15.07 11.12 0.39
N VAL A 68 13.99 10.44 0.04
CA VAL A 68 14.00 9.16 -0.66
C VAL A 68 13.30 9.35 -1.98
N SER A 69 13.99 9.07 -3.08
CA SER A 69 13.43 9.15 -4.42
C SER A 69 13.44 7.77 -5.07
N HIS A 70 12.34 7.43 -5.71
CA HIS A 70 12.22 6.25 -6.57
C HIS A 70 11.75 6.71 -7.95
N SER A 71 12.44 6.28 -8.99
CA SER A 71 12.15 6.70 -10.36
C SER A 71 12.23 5.51 -11.31
N CYS A 72 11.13 5.25 -12.02
CA CYS A 72 11.05 4.20 -13.02
C CYS A 72 10.16 4.59 -14.19
N GLN A 73 10.61 4.30 -15.41
CA GLN A 73 9.80 4.46 -16.64
C GLN A 73 9.17 5.85 -16.82
N GLY A 74 9.86 6.92 -16.40
CA GLY A 74 9.38 8.29 -16.52
C GLY A 74 8.43 8.73 -15.39
N HIS A 75 8.13 7.86 -14.44
CA HIS A 75 7.44 8.22 -13.20
C HIS A 75 8.44 8.30 -12.05
N SER A 76 8.34 9.35 -11.25
CA SER A 76 9.21 9.56 -10.09
C SER A 76 8.40 10.04 -8.89
N ILE A 77 8.69 9.47 -7.73
CA ILE A 77 8.17 9.91 -6.44
C ILE A 77 9.34 10.35 -5.56
N ARG A 78 9.08 11.30 -4.67
CA ARG A 78 10.08 11.81 -3.73
C ARG A 78 9.42 12.11 -2.39
N SER A 79 9.71 11.28 -1.40
CA SER A 79 9.26 11.47 -0.03
C SER A 79 10.36 12.07 0.82
N VAL A 80 9.99 12.94 1.78
CA VAL A 80 10.94 13.64 2.65
C VAL A 80 10.52 13.52 4.11
N LEU A 81 11.22 12.67 4.85
CA LEU A 81 10.98 12.44 6.26
C LEU A 81 11.81 13.41 7.11
N HIS A 82 11.13 14.21 7.94
CA HIS A 82 11.74 15.15 8.88
C HIS A 82 11.68 14.62 10.32
N SER A 83 12.47 15.21 11.22
CA SER A 83 12.23 15.03 12.65
C SER A 83 10.86 15.60 13.05
N GLY A 84 10.19 14.97 14.02
CA GLY A 84 8.83 15.36 14.38
C GLY A 84 8.21 14.48 15.46
N VAL A 85 6.89 14.61 15.61
CA VAL A 85 6.12 13.73 16.51
C VAL A 85 5.95 12.33 15.91
N THR A 86 5.79 11.36 16.79
CA THR A 86 5.65 9.93 16.48
C THR A 86 4.25 9.43 16.87
N GLU A 87 3.86 8.25 16.37
CA GLU A 87 2.66 7.56 16.85
C GLU A 87 2.69 7.34 18.38
N LYS A 88 3.86 7.04 18.95
CA LYS A 88 4.09 6.90 20.39
C LYS A 88 3.81 8.20 21.17
N ASP A 89 4.09 9.37 20.60
CA ASP A 89 3.73 10.66 21.22
C ASP A 89 2.19 10.83 21.31
N PHE A 90 1.45 10.35 20.30
CA PHE A 90 -0.01 10.39 20.30
C PHE A 90 -0.60 9.43 21.34
N GLU A 91 -0.09 8.21 21.42
CA GLU A 91 -0.50 7.22 22.44
C GLU A 91 -0.27 7.77 23.85
N LYS A 92 0.93 8.33 24.11
CA LYS A 92 1.26 8.95 25.40
C LYS A 92 0.35 10.13 25.76
N ALA A 93 -0.08 10.90 24.76
CA ALA A 93 -1.03 12.01 24.99
C ALA A 93 -2.47 11.52 25.19
N ARG A 94 -2.89 10.44 24.53
CA ARG A 94 -4.20 9.80 24.72
C ARG A 94 -4.33 9.23 26.12
N ASP A 95 -3.34 8.44 26.53
CA ASP A 95 -3.35 7.67 27.78
C ASP A 95 -2.83 8.49 28.97
N GLY A 96 -2.27 9.67 28.70
CA GLY A 96 -1.69 10.57 29.69
C GLY A 96 -2.59 11.72 30.14
N GLY A 97 -2.05 12.50 31.07
CA GLY A 97 -2.70 13.69 31.64
C GLY A 97 -2.60 14.95 30.78
N ILE A 98 -3.10 16.06 31.32
CA ILE A 98 -3.17 17.38 30.65
C ILE A 98 -1.79 17.84 30.16
N GLN A 99 -0.72 17.57 30.90
CA GLN A 99 0.64 17.95 30.51
C GLN A 99 1.09 17.29 29.20
N ASN A 100 0.86 15.99 29.01
CA ASN A 100 1.22 15.29 27.77
C ASN A 100 0.42 15.84 26.58
N LYS A 101 -0.86 16.14 26.80
CA LYS A 101 -1.75 16.73 25.78
C LYS A 101 -1.29 18.14 25.39
N LEU A 102 -0.93 18.98 26.35
CA LEU A 102 -0.42 20.33 26.10
C LEU A 102 0.93 20.28 25.38
N MET A 103 1.84 19.40 25.80
CA MET A 103 3.14 19.22 25.16
C MET A 103 2.99 18.78 23.69
N LEU A 104 2.10 17.82 23.42
CA LEU A 104 1.79 17.40 22.05
C LEU A 104 1.20 18.55 21.22
N ALA A 105 0.28 19.32 21.80
CA ALA A 105 -0.34 20.46 21.12
C ALA A 105 0.68 21.54 20.74
N LEU A 106 1.67 21.80 21.60
CA LEU A 106 2.75 22.74 21.33
C LEU A 106 3.73 22.21 20.27
N ARG A 107 4.07 20.91 20.31
CA ARG A 107 5.00 20.28 19.36
C ARG A 107 4.40 20.02 17.99
N SER A 108 3.09 19.82 17.91
CA SER A 108 2.38 19.60 16.64
C SER A 108 1.06 20.39 16.60
N PRO A 109 1.12 21.69 16.25
CA PRO A 109 -0.09 22.47 16.00
C PRO A 109 -0.94 21.87 14.87
N TYR A 110 -0.30 21.24 13.88
CA TYR A 110 -1.00 20.56 12.78
C TYR A 110 -1.89 19.43 13.27
N PHE A 111 -1.42 18.62 14.24
CA PHE A 111 -2.26 17.60 14.89
C PHE A 111 -3.53 18.20 15.48
N VAL A 112 -3.42 19.34 16.18
CA VAL A 112 -4.57 19.98 16.83
C VAL A 112 -5.60 20.44 15.78
N LEU A 113 -5.12 21.05 14.70
CA LEU A 113 -5.96 21.56 13.61
C LEU A 113 -6.61 20.46 12.76
N ARG A 114 -6.01 19.27 12.71
CA ARG A 114 -6.47 18.12 11.90
C ARG A 114 -6.85 16.90 12.72
N ARG A 115 -7.03 17.06 14.04
CA ARG A 115 -7.25 15.96 14.99
C ARG A 115 -8.41 15.05 14.59
N ASP A 116 -9.47 15.64 14.02
CA ASP A 116 -10.67 14.91 13.66
C ASP A 116 -10.44 14.07 12.39
N ASP A 117 -9.57 14.50 11.48
CA ASP A 117 -9.23 13.75 10.26
C ASP A 117 -8.25 12.62 10.56
N ILE A 118 -7.31 12.89 11.46
CA ILE A 118 -6.39 11.87 11.99
C ILE A 118 -7.18 10.77 12.68
N LYS A 119 -8.15 11.14 13.53
CA LYS A 119 -9.05 10.17 14.18
C LYS A 119 -9.90 9.39 13.17
N ARG A 120 -10.46 10.02 12.15
CA ARG A 120 -11.20 9.31 11.09
C ARG A 120 -10.29 8.32 10.36
N SER A 121 -9.06 8.72 10.05
CA SER A 121 -8.05 7.86 9.42
C SER A 121 -7.68 6.67 10.30
N TYR A 122 -7.54 6.89 11.61
CA TYR A 122 -7.36 5.83 12.59
C TYR A 122 -8.55 4.85 12.65
N ILE A 123 -9.78 5.35 12.58
CA ILE A 123 -10.98 4.49 12.55
C ILE A 123 -11.00 3.62 11.28
N MET A 124 -10.60 4.16 10.12
CA MET A 124 -10.50 3.40 8.88
C MET A 124 -9.44 2.29 8.96
N SER A 125 -8.35 2.51 9.70
CA SER A 125 -7.26 1.52 9.84
C SER A 125 -7.54 0.41 10.87
N ARG A 126 -8.63 0.50 11.64
CA ARG A 126 -8.96 -0.46 12.71
C ARG A 126 -10.29 -1.16 12.49
N ARG A 127 -10.39 -2.42 12.90
CA ARG A 127 -11.67 -3.11 13.04
C ARG A 127 -12.36 -2.65 14.33
N MET A 128 -13.53 -2.06 14.23
CA MET A 128 -14.31 -1.48 15.32
C MET A 128 -15.70 -2.13 15.37
N GLY A 129 -15.72 -3.44 15.58
CA GLY A 129 -16.94 -4.25 15.45
C GLY A 129 -18.09 -3.85 16.39
N LYS A 130 -17.81 -3.21 17.54
CA LYS A 130 -18.86 -2.67 18.41
C LYS A 130 -19.58 -1.49 17.77
N GLN A 131 -18.88 -0.70 16.97
CA GLN A 131 -19.37 0.52 16.34
C GLN A 131 -19.93 0.24 14.95
N PHE A 132 -19.31 -0.65 14.17
CA PHE A 132 -19.65 -0.91 12.76
C PHE A 132 -20.23 -2.32 12.49
N GLY A 133 -20.39 -3.13 13.53
CA GLY A 133 -20.98 -4.47 13.44
C GLY A 133 -19.97 -5.59 13.20
N GLU A 134 -20.47 -6.83 13.21
CA GLU A 134 -19.65 -8.02 13.05
C GLU A 134 -18.94 -8.08 11.69
N GLY A 135 -17.65 -8.36 11.72
CA GLY A 135 -16.79 -8.40 10.54
C GLY A 135 -16.62 -7.03 9.88
N ASP A 136 -16.51 -5.97 10.70
CA ASP A 136 -16.04 -4.65 10.25
C ASP A 136 -14.69 -4.76 9.50
N ILE A 137 -14.49 -3.86 8.53
CA ILE A 137 -13.39 -3.91 7.56
C ILE A 137 -12.40 -2.79 7.85
N SER A 138 -11.11 -3.10 7.92
CA SER A 138 -10.02 -2.12 7.93
C SER A 138 -9.23 -2.10 6.62
N PHE A 139 -8.26 -1.19 6.49
CA PHE A 139 -7.31 -1.21 5.37
C PHE A 139 -6.58 -2.56 5.24
N TYR A 140 -6.25 -3.21 6.36
CA TYR A 140 -5.62 -4.53 6.35
C TYR A 140 -6.53 -5.60 5.72
N ASP A 141 -7.85 -5.54 5.97
CA ASP A 141 -8.81 -6.46 5.36
C ASP A 141 -8.90 -6.27 3.85
N LEU A 142 -8.85 -5.02 3.38
CA LEU A 142 -8.79 -4.72 1.94
C LEU A 142 -7.49 -5.24 1.32
N ALA A 143 -6.35 -5.03 1.99
CA ALA A 143 -5.05 -5.53 1.53
C ALA A 143 -5.02 -7.07 1.43
N LEU A 144 -5.61 -7.75 2.42
CA LEU A 144 -5.75 -9.20 2.38
C LEU A 144 -6.66 -9.65 1.23
N ALA A 145 -7.76 -8.93 0.97
CA ALA A 145 -8.62 -9.22 -0.18
C ALA A 145 -7.90 -9.00 -1.51
N PHE A 146 -7.13 -7.92 -1.66
CA PHE A 146 -6.29 -7.69 -2.84
C PHE A 146 -5.33 -8.87 -3.08
N LYS A 147 -4.63 -9.31 -2.03
CA LYS A 147 -3.73 -10.47 -2.13
C LYS A 147 -4.49 -11.73 -2.56
N ASN A 148 -5.65 -11.98 -1.97
CA ASN A 148 -6.46 -13.16 -2.30
C ASN A 148 -7.08 -13.11 -3.70
N HIS A 149 -7.12 -11.92 -4.33
CA HIS A 149 -7.55 -11.74 -5.71
C HIS A 149 -6.39 -11.89 -6.72
N ILE A 150 -5.14 -12.04 -6.27
CA ILE A 150 -4.01 -12.33 -7.17
C ILE A 150 -4.25 -13.68 -7.85
N ASP A 151 -4.05 -13.72 -9.17
CA ASP A 151 -4.17 -14.95 -9.94
C ASP A 151 -3.22 -16.04 -9.44
N PRO A 152 -3.66 -17.30 -9.25
CA PRO A 152 -2.78 -18.39 -8.80
C PRO A 152 -1.56 -18.62 -9.70
N SER A 153 -1.60 -18.25 -10.98
CA SER A 153 -0.42 -18.33 -11.86
C SER A 153 0.75 -17.44 -11.39
N ALA A 154 0.48 -16.41 -10.57
CA ALA A 154 1.52 -15.58 -9.98
C ALA A 154 2.41 -16.36 -8.99
N GLU A 155 1.95 -17.48 -8.42
CA GLU A 155 2.76 -18.35 -7.55
C GLU A 155 3.96 -18.96 -8.30
N GLN A 156 3.89 -19.04 -9.64
CA GLN A 156 5.02 -19.48 -10.46
C GLN A 156 6.07 -18.38 -10.69
N LEU A 157 5.70 -17.12 -10.46
CA LEU A 157 6.52 -15.94 -10.73
C LEU A 157 7.19 -15.40 -9.45
N TYR A 158 6.58 -15.64 -8.29
CA TYR A 158 6.97 -15.09 -7.00
C TYR A 158 7.36 -16.18 -6.01
N ALA A 159 8.14 -15.82 -4.98
CA ALA A 159 8.49 -16.75 -3.91
C ALA A 159 7.42 -16.75 -2.81
N ASP A 160 7.31 -17.82 -2.02
CA ASP A 160 6.31 -17.92 -0.93
C ASP A 160 6.35 -16.73 0.03
N LYS A 161 7.55 -16.18 0.30
CA LYS A 161 7.71 -14.99 1.16
C LYS A 161 7.00 -13.76 0.61
N ASP A 162 6.81 -13.65 -0.70
CA ASP A 162 6.11 -12.54 -1.35
C ASP A 162 4.59 -12.59 -1.05
N PHE A 163 4.05 -13.76 -0.73
CA PHE A 163 2.65 -13.94 -0.32
C PHE A 163 2.44 -13.90 1.21
N SER A 164 3.52 -13.69 1.97
CA SER A 164 3.48 -13.51 3.42
C SER A 164 2.86 -12.17 3.82
N GLU A 165 2.74 -11.93 5.13
CA GLU A 165 2.32 -10.63 5.65
C GLU A 165 3.26 -9.51 5.21
N LYS A 166 4.58 -9.75 5.21
CA LYS A 166 5.61 -8.79 4.80
C LYS A 166 5.72 -8.55 3.29
N GLY A 167 5.11 -9.41 2.49
CA GLY A 167 5.07 -9.26 1.04
C GLY A 167 3.90 -8.38 0.57
N PHE A 168 3.04 -8.96 -0.27
CA PHE A 168 1.91 -8.25 -0.88
C PHE A 168 0.95 -7.64 0.16
N THR A 169 0.72 -8.33 1.28
CA THR A 169 -0.24 -7.84 2.29
C THR A 169 0.20 -6.49 2.88
N ASN A 170 1.44 -6.37 3.35
CA ASN A 170 1.97 -5.11 3.90
C ASN A 170 2.00 -4.02 2.81
N THR A 171 2.52 -4.37 1.63
CA THR A 171 2.62 -3.46 0.48
C THR A 171 1.26 -2.86 0.10
N PHE A 172 0.23 -3.70 -0.07
CA PHE A 172 -1.11 -3.23 -0.37
C PHE A 172 -1.73 -2.44 0.77
N ASN A 173 -1.47 -2.81 2.03
CA ASN A 173 -1.99 -2.06 3.18
C ASN A 173 -1.47 -0.62 3.21
N HIS A 174 -0.17 -0.40 2.99
CA HIS A 174 0.43 0.93 2.91
C HIS A 174 -0.16 1.74 1.74
N ILE A 175 -0.21 1.16 0.55
CA ILE A 175 -0.78 1.82 -0.65
C ILE A 175 -2.24 2.19 -0.40
N ILE A 176 -3.09 1.23 -0.02
CA ILE A 176 -4.53 1.44 0.17
C ILE A 176 -4.79 2.52 1.23
N ALA A 177 -4.09 2.46 2.36
CA ALA A 177 -4.24 3.46 3.41
C ALA A 177 -3.94 4.87 2.88
N GLN A 178 -2.81 5.04 2.17
CA GLN A 178 -2.41 6.34 1.64
C GLN A 178 -3.28 6.83 0.49
N VAL A 179 -3.80 5.93 -0.36
CA VAL A 179 -4.78 6.27 -1.39
C VAL A 179 -6.02 6.89 -0.75
N PHE A 180 -6.63 6.21 0.23
CA PHE A 180 -7.85 6.69 0.87
C PHE A 180 -7.62 7.99 1.65
N ILE A 181 -6.55 8.07 2.44
CA ILE A 181 -6.25 9.26 3.24
C ILE A 181 -6.00 10.47 2.32
N THR A 182 -5.24 10.28 1.24
CA THR A 182 -4.91 11.35 0.31
C THR A 182 -6.14 11.80 -0.48
N ALA A 183 -6.91 10.87 -1.03
CA ALA A 183 -8.06 11.18 -1.87
C ALA A 183 -9.21 11.85 -1.07
N ILE A 184 -9.44 11.42 0.17
CA ILE A 184 -10.54 11.95 1.00
C ILE A 184 -10.17 13.28 1.65
N TYR A 185 -8.90 13.43 2.07
CA TYR A 185 -8.45 14.58 2.84
C TYR A 185 -7.45 15.43 2.07
N THR A 186 -6.16 15.05 2.10
CA THR A 186 -5.06 15.77 1.46
C THR A 186 -3.80 14.91 1.53
N GLU A 187 -2.92 15.03 0.54
CA GLU A 187 -1.53 14.53 0.55
C GLU A 187 -0.80 14.88 1.86
N ARG A 188 -0.86 16.16 2.28
CA ARG A 188 -0.24 16.62 3.55
C ARG A 188 -0.70 15.85 4.80
N LEU A 189 -1.93 15.34 4.82
CA LEU A 189 -2.41 14.50 5.93
C LEU A 189 -1.84 13.08 5.81
N GLY A 190 -1.79 12.53 4.59
CA GLY A 190 -1.14 11.27 4.27
C GLY A 190 0.31 11.26 4.73
N ASP A 191 1.09 12.25 4.30
CA ASP A 191 2.47 12.50 4.75
C ASP A 191 2.56 12.53 6.27
N TYR A 192 1.75 13.36 6.91
CA TYR A 192 1.83 13.54 8.36
C TYR A 192 1.60 12.23 9.14
N ILE A 193 0.66 11.40 8.69
CA ILE A 193 0.35 10.11 9.31
C ILE A 193 1.45 9.08 9.01
N ALA A 194 1.87 8.97 7.74
CA ALA A 194 2.96 8.08 7.33
C ALA A 194 4.25 8.38 8.09
N ASP A 195 4.67 9.64 8.07
CA ASP A 195 5.85 10.12 8.77
C ASP A 195 5.85 9.79 10.27
N ALA A 196 4.70 10.00 10.93
CA ALA A 196 4.58 9.71 12.36
C ALA A 196 4.67 8.20 12.65
N HIS A 197 4.17 7.37 11.74
CA HIS A 197 4.25 5.91 11.80
C HIS A 197 5.68 5.42 11.57
N GLU A 198 6.34 5.84 10.49
CA GLU A 198 7.71 5.42 10.16
C GLU A 198 8.71 5.85 11.24
N ARG A 199 8.60 7.09 11.75
CA ARG A 199 9.45 7.58 12.86
C ARG A 199 9.26 6.80 14.15
N ALA A 200 8.05 6.29 14.43
CA ALA A 200 7.80 5.52 15.64
C ALA A 200 8.52 4.17 15.63
N ARG A 201 8.79 3.65 14.42
CA ARG A 201 9.38 2.33 14.18
C ARG A 201 10.91 2.38 14.14
N ILE A 202 11.50 3.22 13.27
CA ILE A 202 12.97 3.39 13.17
C ILE A 202 13.31 4.89 13.08
N PRO A 203 13.55 5.57 14.21
CA PRO A 203 13.97 6.98 14.22
C PRO A 203 15.25 7.24 13.41
N GLU A 204 16.15 6.26 13.34
CA GLU A 204 17.44 6.32 12.63
C GLU A 204 17.28 6.50 11.11
N LEU A 205 16.07 6.31 10.55
CA LEU A 205 15.77 6.58 9.13
C LEU A 205 16.16 8.00 8.71
N ILE A 206 16.07 8.96 9.63
CA ILE A 206 16.34 10.37 9.37
C ILE A 206 17.85 10.65 9.30
N THR A 207 18.65 9.93 10.08
CA THR A 207 20.09 10.15 10.19
C THR A 207 20.89 9.23 9.27
N GLY A 208 20.34 8.05 8.95
CA GLY A 208 21.03 6.98 8.24
C GLY A 208 22.00 6.20 9.12
N GLU A 209 21.99 6.44 10.43
CA GLU A 209 22.93 5.86 11.40
C GLU A 209 22.33 4.59 12.01
N PHE A 210 22.31 3.51 11.22
CA PHE A 210 21.77 2.22 11.63
C PHE A 210 22.84 1.32 12.26
N THR A 211 22.45 0.48 13.21
CA THR A 211 23.29 -0.62 13.70
C THR A 211 23.38 -1.76 12.68
N GLU A 212 24.40 -2.61 12.80
CA GLU A 212 24.54 -3.80 11.94
C GLU A 212 23.34 -4.74 12.07
N ASP A 213 22.83 -4.94 13.30
CA ASP A 213 21.63 -5.74 13.55
C ASP A 213 20.39 -5.17 12.86
N GLN A 214 20.21 -3.84 12.90
CA GLN A 214 19.12 -3.17 12.20
C GLN A 214 19.22 -3.40 10.68
N VAL A 215 20.42 -3.25 10.10
CA VAL A 215 20.62 -3.46 8.65
C VAL A 215 20.42 -4.93 8.25
N ALA A 216 20.78 -5.87 9.13
CA ALA A 216 20.61 -7.29 8.91
C ALA A 216 19.14 -7.76 9.02
N ASP A 217 18.30 -7.07 9.81
CA ASP A 217 16.87 -7.33 9.86
C ASP A 217 16.16 -6.81 8.61
N LEU A 218 16.02 -7.67 7.60
CA LEU A 218 15.35 -7.29 6.35
C LEU A 218 13.83 -7.09 6.51
N GLY A 219 13.22 -7.65 7.57
CA GLY A 219 11.77 -7.63 7.76
C GLY A 219 11.28 -6.52 8.67
N ASN A 220 12.15 -5.95 9.51
CA ASN A 220 11.80 -4.83 10.39
C ASN A 220 12.88 -3.75 10.52
N GLY A 221 13.95 -3.85 9.74
CA GLY A 221 15.02 -2.86 9.67
C GLY A 221 14.78 -1.79 8.59
N PRO A 222 15.83 -1.05 8.20
CA PRO A 222 15.70 0.10 7.32
C PRO A 222 15.19 -0.26 5.92
N LEU A 223 15.41 -1.50 5.46
CA LEU A 223 14.90 -1.96 4.17
C LEU A 223 13.37 -1.91 4.14
N ASP A 224 12.71 -2.55 5.11
CA ASP A 224 11.24 -2.61 5.21
C ASP A 224 10.67 -1.19 5.30
N ASN A 225 11.21 -0.36 6.19
CA ASN A 225 10.74 1.00 6.38
C ASN A 225 10.95 1.93 5.17
N TYR A 226 12.06 1.83 4.44
CA TYR A 226 12.24 2.63 3.22
C TYR A 226 11.31 2.16 2.09
N VAL A 227 11.00 0.86 2.04
CA VAL A 227 9.97 0.33 1.14
C VAL A 227 8.59 0.87 1.53
N ASP A 228 8.23 0.85 2.81
CA ASP A 228 6.98 1.40 3.32
C ASP A 228 6.86 2.90 3.00
N LEU A 229 7.93 3.68 3.18
CA LEU A 229 7.98 5.11 2.84
C LEU A 229 7.75 5.37 1.34
N VAL A 230 8.34 4.56 0.46
CA VAL A 230 8.12 4.68 -1.00
C VAL A 230 6.71 4.23 -1.40
N ASN A 231 6.21 3.15 -0.81
CA ASN A 231 4.86 2.65 -1.09
C ASN A 231 3.77 3.58 -0.56
N ASN A 232 4.02 4.24 0.56
CA ASN A 232 3.17 5.30 1.07
C ASN A 232 3.04 6.39 0.00
N GLU A 233 4.16 6.85 -0.55
CA GLU A 233 4.17 7.92 -1.55
C GLU A 233 3.49 7.55 -2.87
N TRP A 234 3.69 6.32 -3.35
CA TRP A 234 2.92 5.81 -4.49
C TRP A 234 1.41 5.80 -4.19
N GLY A 235 1.02 5.39 -2.98
CA GLY A 235 -0.37 5.47 -2.54
C GLY A 235 -0.91 6.89 -2.57
N GLN A 236 -0.12 7.90 -2.19
CA GLN A 236 -0.52 9.30 -2.28
C GLN A 236 -0.70 9.76 -3.73
N GLU A 237 0.22 9.42 -4.64
CA GLU A 237 0.11 9.74 -6.07
C GLU A 237 -1.15 9.14 -6.69
N ILE A 238 -1.44 7.87 -6.39
CA ILE A 238 -2.67 7.21 -6.83
C ILE A 238 -3.88 7.94 -6.22
N GLY A 239 -3.83 8.27 -4.92
CA GLY A 239 -4.89 9.03 -4.24
C GLY A 239 -5.23 10.35 -4.92
N LYS A 240 -4.21 11.13 -5.32
CA LYS A 240 -4.40 12.39 -6.07
C LYS A 240 -5.07 12.16 -7.43
N GLN A 241 -4.69 11.10 -8.15
CA GLN A 241 -5.29 10.75 -9.44
C GLN A 241 -6.76 10.33 -9.27
N LEU A 242 -7.06 9.51 -8.28
CA LEU A 242 -8.42 9.02 -8.04
C LEU A 242 -9.34 10.09 -7.45
N ASP A 243 -8.82 10.98 -6.62
CA ASP A 243 -9.52 12.21 -6.25
C ASP A 243 -9.95 12.98 -7.51
N ALA A 244 -9.00 13.31 -8.40
CA ALA A 244 -9.33 14.04 -9.61
C ALA A 244 -10.33 13.30 -10.52
N LYS A 245 -10.19 11.97 -10.65
CA LYS A 245 -11.07 11.12 -11.49
C LYS A 245 -12.50 11.07 -10.97
N TYR A 246 -12.68 10.81 -9.69
CA TYR A 246 -13.99 10.57 -9.08
C TYR A 246 -14.55 11.77 -8.30
N LYS A 247 -13.79 12.86 -8.21
CA LYS A 247 -14.08 14.07 -7.42
C LYS A 247 -14.28 13.73 -5.94
N ILE A 248 -13.31 12.99 -5.38
CA ILE A 248 -13.39 12.54 -4.00
C ILE A 248 -13.17 13.71 -3.05
N CYS A 249 -13.92 13.75 -1.96
CA CYS A 249 -13.70 14.69 -0.88
C CYS A 249 -14.22 14.09 0.43
N ARG A 250 -14.04 14.82 1.53
CA ARG A 250 -14.58 14.44 2.86
C ARG A 250 -16.08 14.12 2.85
N HIS A 251 -16.84 14.70 1.94
CA HIS A 251 -18.30 14.56 1.89
C HIS A 251 -18.79 13.60 0.81
N THR A 252 -17.88 12.89 0.13
CA THR A 252 -18.26 11.90 -0.87
C THR A 252 -19.14 10.82 -0.24
N ALA A 253 -20.30 10.60 -0.85
CA ALA A 253 -21.16 9.47 -0.54
C ALA A 253 -20.62 8.23 -1.27
N TRP A 254 -20.11 7.27 -0.52
CA TRP A 254 -19.53 6.04 -1.06
C TRP A 254 -20.65 5.05 -1.37
N THR A 255 -21.00 4.92 -2.65
CA THR A 255 -21.85 3.83 -3.14
C THR A 255 -21.02 2.57 -3.34
N ASP A 256 -21.66 1.40 -3.37
CA ASP A 256 -21.00 0.12 -3.67
C ASP A 256 -20.29 0.17 -5.03
N THR A 257 -20.91 0.78 -6.04
CA THR A 257 -20.31 0.99 -7.37
C THR A 257 -19.04 1.84 -7.27
N LEU A 258 -19.13 3.04 -6.68
CA LEU A 258 -17.97 3.92 -6.54
C LEU A 258 -16.84 3.23 -5.77
N MET A 259 -17.15 2.52 -4.69
CA MET A 259 -16.17 1.79 -3.91
C MET A 259 -15.48 0.70 -4.74
N SER A 260 -16.24 -0.10 -5.49
CA SER A 260 -15.67 -1.15 -6.35
C SER A 260 -14.78 -0.57 -7.46
N GLU A 261 -15.22 0.49 -8.14
CA GLU A 261 -14.45 1.16 -9.20
C GLU A 261 -13.17 1.78 -8.64
N PHE A 262 -13.26 2.44 -7.48
CA PHE A 262 -12.12 3.03 -6.79
C PHE A 262 -11.08 1.96 -6.39
N LEU A 263 -11.52 0.84 -5.81
CA LEU A 263 -10.62 -0.28 -5.47
C LEU A 263 -10.00 -0.92 -6.71
N ASN A 264 -10.76 -1.08 -7.79
CA ASN A 264 -10.30 -1.68 -9.04
C ASN A 264 -9.22 -0.83 -9.75
N ASP A 265 -9.27 0.50 -9.62
CA ASP A 265 -8.18 1.34 -10.13
C ASP A 265 -6.91 1.20 -9.30
N ILE A 266 -7.02 1.04 -7.97
CA ILE A 266 -5.85 0.72 -7.11
C ILE A 266 -5.28 -0.64 -7.51
N GLN A 267 -6.14 -1.67 -7.70
CA GLN A 267 -5.71 -2.98 -8.19
C GLN A 267 -5.01 -2.87 -9.54
N SER A 268 -5.52 -2.06 -10.46
CA SER A 268 -4.93 -1.85 -11.78
C SER A 268 -3.51 -1.28 -11.69
N HIS A 269 -3.27 -0.32 -10.80
CA HIS A 269 -1.92 0.20 -10.54
C HIS A 269 -0.99 -0.88 -9.94
N CYS A 270 -1.47 -1.65 -8.97
CA CYS A 270 -0.71 -2.75 -8.37
C CYS A 270 -0.39 -3.85 -9.41
N SER A 271 -1.36 -4.23 -10.22
CA SER A 271 -1.21 -5.17 -11.33
C SER A 271 -0.14 -4.70 -12.33
N TRP A 272 -0.13 -3.42 -12.68
CA TRP A 272 0.91 -2.84 -13.53
C TRP A 272 2.29 -2.86 -12.86
N SER A 273 2.36 -2.46 -11.58
CA SER A 273 3.62 -2.39 -10.83
C SER A 273 4.31 -3.75 -10.72
N PHE A 274 3.52 -4.79 -10.42
CA PHE A 274 4.02 -6.14 -10.18
C PHE A 274 3.95 -7.05 -11.41
N GLY A 275 3.28 -6.64 -12.50
CA GLY A 275 3.08 -7.50 -13.66
C GLY A 275 2.27 -8.76 -13.33
N ILE A 276 1.28 -8.63 -12.44
CA ILE A 276 0.37 -9.70 -12.01
C ILE A 276 -1.07 -9.34 -12.36
N TYR A 277 -1.90 -10.35 -12.61
CA TYR A 277 -3.34 -10.15 -12.67
C TYR A 277 -3.94 -10.19 -11.26
N ILE A 278 -4.78 -9.21 -10.94
CA ILE A 278 -5.57 -9.16 -9.72
C ILE A 278 -7.04 -9.09 -10.14
N ALA A 279 -7.84 -10.06 -9.72
CA ALA A 279 -9.26 -10.12 -10.07
C ALA A 279 -10.02 -8.89 -9.52
N PRO A 280 -10.89 -8.26 -10.32
CA PRO A 280 -11.61 -7.06 -9.91
C PRO A 280 -12.62 -7.36 -8.79
N PHE A 281 -12.88 -6.37 -7.96
CA PHE A 281 -14.03 -6.33 -7.07
C PHE A 281 -15.32 -6.01 -7.83
N HIS A 282 -16.42 -6.52 -7.30
CA HIS A 282 -17.78 -6.22 -7.74
C HIS A 282 -18.55 -5.46 -6.65
N PRO A 283 -19.52 -4.60 -7.01
CA PRO A 283 -20.37 -3.88 -6.05
C PRO A 283 -21.08 -4.81 -5.03
N GLU A 284 -21.32 -6.05 -5.41
CA GLU A 284 -22.01 -7.06 -4.61
C GLU A 284 -21.12 -7.68 -3.54
N ASP A 285 -19.80 -7.50 -3.64
CA ASP A 285 -18.84 -8.08 -2.73
C ASP A 285 -19.05 -7.55 -1.31
N LYS A 286 -19.13 -8.48 -0.35
CA LYS A 286 -19.38 -8.14 1.06
C LYS A 286 -18.37 -7.13 1.60
N ILE A 287 -17.10 -7.21 1.18
CA ILE A 287 -16.05 -6.31 1.62
C ILE A 287 -16.24 -4.88 1.09
N VAL A 288 -16.65 -4.74 -0.18
CA VAL A 288 -16.98 -3.46 -0.83
C VAL A 288 -18.10 -2.76 -0.09
N ARG A 289 -19.24 -3.45 0.08
CA ARG A 289 -20.42 -2.91 0.77
C ARG A 289 -20.13 -2.46 2.19
N LYS A 290 -19.40 -3.31 2.93
CA LYS A 290 -19.06 -3.02 4.33
C LYS A 290 -18.11 -1.85 4.46
N PHE A 291 -17.09 -1.76 3.60
CA PHE A 291 -16.15 -0.64 3.67
C PHE A 291 -16.79 0.67 3.21
N ALA A 292 -17.62 0.65 2.15
CA ALA A 292 -18.42 1.81 1.75
C ALA A 292 -19.33 2.29 2.87
N HIS A 293 -20.05 1.36 3.53
CA HIS A 293 -20.89 1.68 4.70
C HIS A 293 -20.08 2.29 5.85
N LYS A 294 -18.91 1.72 6.15
CA LYS A 294 -18.01 2.24 7.18
C LYS A 294 -17.59 3.68 6.88
N LEU A 295 -17.11 3.97 5.66
CA LEU A 295 -16.71 5.33 5.26
C LEU A 295 -17.85 6.33 5.41
N ASN A 296 -19.04 5.98 4.91
CA ASN A 296 -20.22 6.84 5.03
C ASN A 296 -20.54 7.16 6.50
N ARG A 297 -20.48 6.16 7.39
CA ARG A 297 -20.72 6.36 8.82
C ARG A 297 -19.64 7.20 9.51
N ILE A 298 -18.38 7.03 9.13
CA ILE A 298 -17.28 7.88 9.62
C ILE A 298 -17.51 9.35 9.24
N HIS A 299 -18.12 9.62 8.08
CA HIS A 299 -18.41 10.98 7.63
C HIS A 299 -19.67 11.56 8.27
N GLN A 300 -20.74 10.78 8.39
CA GLN A 300 -22.05 11.23 8.89
C GLN A 300 -22.08 11.33 10.42
N ASP A 301 -21.54 10.32 11.11
CA ASP A 301 -21.79 10.10 12.54
C ASP A 301 -20.52 10.19 13.40
N PHE A 302 -19.47 10.85 12.92
CA PHE A 302 -18.14 10.87 13.54
C PHE A 302 -18.16 11.11 15.06
N ASN A 303 -18.97 12.06 15.52
CA ASN A 303 -19.04 12.45 16.93
C ASN A 303 -19.67 11.38 17.83
N THR A 304 -20.34 10.38 17.25
CA THR A 304 -20.99 9.27 17.98
C THR A 304 -20.09 8.04 18.09
N ILE A 305 -18.99 8.00 17.32
CA ILE A 305 -18.06 6.86 17.30
C ILE A 305 -17.08 7.02 18.48
N SER A 306 -17.18 6.13 19.46
CA SER A 306 -16.22 6.05 20.55
C SER A 306 -14.92 5.36 20.11
N LEU A 307 -13.79 5.99 20.43
CA LEU A 307 -12.43 5.43 20.29
C LEU A 307 -12.04 4.68 21.57
#